data_AF-A0A383B422-F1
#
_entry.id   AF-A0A383B422-F1
#
_cell.length_a   1.000
_cell.length_b   1.000
_cell.length_c   1.000
_cell.angle_alpha   90.00
_cell.angle_beta   90.00
_cell.angle_gamma   90.00
#
_symmetry.space_group_name_H-M   'P 1'
#
loop_
_entity.id
_entity.type
_entity.pdbx_description
1 polymer ?
#
loop_
_entity_poly.entity_id
_entity_poly.type
_entity_poly.pdbx_seq_one_letter_code
_entity_poly.pdbx_strand_id
1 'polypeptide(L)' 'MNVSPGEFIGVIGPNGSGKSTLLKLLGGVLKPDSGQLHFKEKNYLDYKQKQLAQSITWVPQEHPMAFNFKVSEIV' A
#
# COMPACT_ATOMS: atom_id res chain seq x y z
N MET A 1 15.22 -4.44 0.54
CA MET A 1 14.28 -5.43 -0.01
C MET A 1 13.96 -5.00 -1.42
N ASN A 2 14.15 -5.87 -2.40
CA ASN A 2 13.80 -5.60 -3.79
C ASN A 2 12.71 -6.61 -4.20
N VAL A 3 11.75 -6.16 -4.99
CA VAL A 3 10.68 -6.99 -5.52
C VAL A 3 10.62 -6.76 -7.03
N SER A 4 10.77 -7.82 -7.81
CA SER A 4 10.75 -7.77 -9.26
C SER A 4 9.32 -7.77 -9.79
N PRO A 5 9.06 -7.20 -10.99
CA PRO A 5 7.75 -7.31 -11.62
C PRO A 5 7.29 -8.76 -11.77
N GLY A 6 6.05 -9.05 -11.35
CA GLY A 6 5.46 -10.38 -11.42
C GLY A 6 5.75 -11.29 -10.21
N GLU A 7 6.60 -10.87 -9.27
CA GLU A 7 6.83 -11.62 -8.04
C GLU A 7 5.65 -11.51 -7.07
N PHE A 8 5.36 -12.62 -6.38
CA PHE A 8 4.42 -12.67 -5.28
C PHE A 8 5.19 -12.89 -3.97
N ILE A 9 5.11 -11.92 -3.06
CA ILE A 9 5.88 -11.93 -1.81
C ILE A 9 4.94 -12.02 -0.61
N GLY A 10 5.18 -13.00 0.26
CA GLY A 10 4.53 -13.11 1.56
C GLY A 10 5.34 -12.41 2.65
N VAL A 11 4.70 -11.55 3.45
CA VAL A 11 5.30 -10.93 4.65
C VAL A 11 4.71 -11.60 5.89
N ILE A 12 5.53 -12.37 6.61
CA ILE A 12 5.12 -13.14 7.79
C ILE A 12 5.84 -12.64 9.05
N GLY A 13 5.19 -12.80 10.21
CA GLY A 13 5.73 -12.39 11.51
C GLY A 13 4.64 -12.25 12.57
N PRO A 14 4.99 -12.16 13.86
CA PRO A 14 4.02 -12.07 14.95
C PRO A 14 3.21 -10.76 14.92
N ASN A 15 2.11 -10.71 15.67
CA ASN A 15 1.36 -9.46 15.86
C ASN A 15 2.25 -8.38 16.49
N GLY A 16 2.12 -7.14 16.01
CA GLY A 16 2.98 -6.03 16.44
C GLY A 16 4.34 -5.94 15.72
N SER A 17 4.73 -6.91 14.88
CA SER A 17 6.01 -6.87 14.15
C SER A 17 6.11 -5.81 13.03
N GLY A 18 5.07 -4.97 12.87
CA GLY A 18 5.08 -3.88 11.89
C GLY A 18 4.62 -4.23 10.47
N LYS A 19 4.09 -5.44 10.19
CA LYS A 19 3.64 -5.84 8.84
C LYS A 19 2.64 -4.86 8.22
N SER A 20 1.61 -4.48 8.98
CA SER A 20 0.60 -3.54 8.49
C SER A 20 1.18 -2.13 8.29
N THR A 21 2.16 -1.74 9.11
CA THR A 21 2.92 -0.49 8.93
C THR A 21 3.74 -0.52 7.64
N LEU A 22 4.45 -1.63 7.37
CA LEU A 22 5.19 -1.82 6.13
C LEU A 22 4.29 -1.73 4.90
N LEU A 23 3.14 -2.43 4.91
CA LEU A 23 2.19 -2.37 3.79
C LEU A 23 1.60 -0.96 3.60
N LYS A 24 1.33 -0.23 4.67
CA LYS A 24 0.88 1.17 4.61
C LYS A 24 1.95 2.11 4.05
N LEU A 25 3.23 1.89 4.37
CA LEU A 25 4.36 2.63 3.79
C LEU A 25 4.47 2.37 2.29
N LEU A 26 4.45 1.10 1.87
CA LEU A 26 4.50 0.70 0.45
C LEU A 26 3.29 1.23 -0.34
N GLY A 27 2.11 1.24 0.28
CA GLY A 27 0.88 1.78 -0.28
C GLY A 27 0.77 3.31 -0.26
N GLY A 28 1.73 4.03 0.31
CA GLY A 28 1.71 5.51 0.40
C GLY A 28 0.75 6.10 1.42
N VAL A 29 0.16 5.27 2.27
CA VAL A 29 -0.73 5.70 3.36
C VAL A 29 0.08 6.35 4.49
N LEU A 30 1.31 5.88 4.69
CA LEU A 30 2.28 6.45 5.62
C LEU A 30 3.52 6.93 4.88
N LYS A 31 4.17 7.99 5.40
CA LYS A 31 5.49 8.42 4.94
C LYS A 31 6.58 7.78 5.82
N PRO A 32 7.72 7.38 5.24
CA PRO A 32 8.83 6.89 6.04
C PRO A 32 9.46 8.03 6.85
N ASP A 33 9.79 7.77 8.12
CA ASP A 33 10.53 8.72 8.96
C ASP A 33 12.01 8.82 8.54
N SER A 34 12.57 7.70 8.04
CA SER A 34 13.93 7.63 7.51
C SER A 34 14.06 6.55 6.42
N GLY A 35 15.17 6.59 5.67
CA GLY A 35 15.41 5.69 4.54
C GLY A 35 14.73 6.15 3.25
N GLN A 36 14.71 5.27 2.25
CA GLN A 36 14.15 5.56 0.92
C GLN A 36 13.31 4.39 0.41
N LEU A 37 12.26 4.72 -0.32
CA LEU A 37 11.44 3.78 -1.08
C LEU A 37 11.57 4.15 -2.56
N HIS A 38 11.94 3.19 -3.40
CA HIS A 38 12.01 3.38 -4.85
C HIS A 38 10.93 2.55 -5.53
N PHE A 39 10.26 3.15 -6.52
CA PHE A 39 9.30 2.48 -7.39
C PHE A 39 9.71 2.71 -8.83
N LYS A 40 9.96 1.63 -9.57
CA LYS A 40 10.48 1.66 -10.96
C LYS A 40 11.72 2.56 -11.07
N GLU A 41 12.72 2.32 -10.23
CA GLU A 41 14.00 3.05 -10.18
C GLU A 41 13.92 4.55 -9.82
N LYS A 42 12.74 5.07 -9.47
CA LYS A 42 12.55 6.46 -9.04
C LYS A 42 12.13 6.51 -7.59
N ASN A 43 12.59 7.54 -6.87
CA ASN A 43 12.15 7.76 -5.49
C ASN A 43 10.63 7.93 -5.44
N TYR A 44 9.99 7.20 -4.53
CA TYR A 44 8.55 7.19 -4.32
C TYR A 44 8.01 8.60 -4.07
N LEU A 45 8.75 9.44 -3.34
CA LEU A 45 8.35 10.81 -2.99
C LEU A 45 8.31 11.76 -4.19
N ASP A 46 8.97 11.41 -5.30
CA ASP A 46 9.02 12.23 -6.51
C ASP A 46 7.82 12.00 -7.45
N TYR A 47 6.94 11.07 -7.11
CA TYR A 47 5.72 10.82 -7.88
C TYR A 47 4.57 11.70 -7.40
N LYS A 48 3.73 12.16 -8.33
CA LYS A 48 2.45 12.77 -7.95
C LYS A 48 1.52 11.69 -7.40
N GLN A 49 0.69 12.04 -6.41
CA GLN A 49 -0.25 11.12 -5.77
C GLN A 49 -1.15 10.37 -6.78
N LYS A 50 -1.64 11.07 -7.82
CA LYS A 50 -2.44 10.48 -8.89
C LYS A 50 -1.71 9.37 -9.65
N GLN A 51 -0.41 9.51 -9.87
CA GLN A 51 0.39 8.51 -10.60
C GLN A 51 0.59 7.25 -9.77
N LEU A 52 0.81 7.41 -8.46
CA LEU A 52 0.94 6.30 -7.52
C LEU A 52 -0.38 5.54 -7.37
N ALA A 53 -1.50 6.26 -7.20
CA ALA A 53 -2.83 5.65 -7.06
C ALA A 53 -3.26 4.82 -8.27
N GLN A 54 -2.75 5.12 -9.46
CA GLN A 54 -3.00 4.34 -10.69
C GLN A 54 -2.11 3.10 -10.82
N SER A 55 -1.10 2.95 -9.98
CA SER A 55 -0.07 1.90 -10.11
C SER A 55 0.04 1.00 -8.88
N ILE A 56 -0.29 1.52 -7.69
CA ILE A 56 -0.16 0.85 -6.41
C ILE A 56 -1.49 1.01 -5.68
N THR A 57 -2.04 -0.10 -5.20
CA THR A 57 -3.26 -0.12 -4.38
C THR A 57 -2.98 -0.90 -3.11
N TRP A 58 -3.42 -0.35 -1.98
CA TRP A 58 -3.44 -1.05 -0.70
C TRP A 58 -4.87 -1.49 -0.40
N VAL A 59 -5.04 -2.77 -0.06
CA VAL A 59 -6.31 -3.31 0.42
C VAL A 59 -6.24 -3.41 1.95
N PRO A 60 -7.06 -2.64 2.68
CA PRO A 60 -7.06 -2.65 4.14
C PRO A 60 -7.45 -4.01 4.73
N GLN A 61 -6.89 -4.35 5.89
CA GLN A 61 -7.24 -5.55 6.64
C GLN A 61 -8.69 -5.50 7.18
N GLU A 62 -9.10 -4.33 7.64
CA GLU A 62 -10.47 -4.07 8.08
C GLU A 62 -11.04 -2.95 7.21
N HIS A 63 -12.18 -3.24 6.57
CA HIS A 63 -12.99 -2.22 5.92
C HIS A 63 -14.14 -1.90 6.86
N PRO A 64 -14.17 -0.74 7.53
CA PRO A 64 -15.42 -0.28 8.10
C PRO A 64 -16.38 -0.11 6.92
N MET A 65 -17.42 -0.95 6.83
CA MET A 65 -18.54 -0.74 5.92
C MET A 65 -19.21 0.56 6.34
N ALA A 66 -18.74 1.68 5.77
CA ALA A 66 -19.22 3.01 6.13
C ALA A 66 -20.53 3.38 5.43
N PHE A 67 -21.22 2.42 4.83
CA PHE A 67 -22.36 2.71 3.99
C PHE A 67 -23.44 1.63 4.08
N ASN A 68 -24.64 2.06 4.48
CA ASN A 68 -25.88 1.29 4.39
C ASN A 68 -26.42 1.25 2.93
N PHE A 69 -25.54 1.22 1.93
CA PHE A 69 -25.92 1.19 0.53
C PHE A 69 -25.91 -0.24 0.01
N LYS A 70 -26.87 -0.56 -0.86
CA LYS A 70 -26.90 -1.84 -1.56
C LYS A 70 -25.74 -1.88 -2.55
N VAL A 71 -25.23 -3.08 -2.83
CA VAL A 71 -24.20 -3.28 -3.87
C VAL A 71 -24.65 -2.68 -5.21
N SER A 72 -25.93 -2.78 -5.55
CA SER A 72 -26.54 -2.19 -6.76
C SER A 72 -26.45 -0.66 -6.84
N GLU A 73 -26.11 0.02 -5.74
CA GLU A 73 -26.01 1.48 -5.68
C GLU A 73 -24.55 1.96 -5.77
N ILE A 74 -23.58 1.03 -5.71
CA ILE A 74 -22.14 1.34 -5.68
C ILE A 74 -21.45 0.95 -7.01
N VAL A 75 -22.03 0.04 -7.80
CA VAL A 75 -21.46 -0.47 -9.07
C VAL A 75 -22.29 -0.03 -10.26
#